data_AF-A0A2D8G8K2-F1
#
_entry.id   AF-A0A2D8G8K2-F1
#
_cell.length_a   1.000
_cell.length_b   1.000
_cell.length_c   1.000
_cell.angle_alpha   90.00
_cell.angle_beta   90.00
_cell.angle_gamma   90.00
#
_symmetry.space_group_name_H-M   'P 1'
#
loop_
_entity.id
_entity.type
_entity.pdbx_description
1 polymer ?
#
loop_
_entity_poly.entity_id
_entity_poly.type
_entity_poly.pdbx_seq_one_letter_code
_entity_poly.pdbx_strand_id
1 'polypeptide(L)'
;MKGLFLAISLGLALSTSSVGYADEKKSPEVMIEEGAKMIFEALDLVLKVIPQYEAPEILENGDIIIRRKNPKEDKKEKKEKGKAI
;
A
#
# COMPACT_ATOMS: atom_id res chain seq x y z
N MET A 1 -55.49 -3.07 39.34
CA MET A 1 -54.17 -3.31 39.96
C MET A 1 -53.61 -4.68 39.54
N LYS A 2 -53.25 -4.86 38.26
CA LYS A 2 -52.55 -6.04 37.75
C LYS A 2 -51.82 -5.61 36.47
N GLY A 3 -50.71 -4.90 36.62
CA GLY A 3 -50.02 -4.36 35.44
C GLY A 3 -48.70 -3.67 35.73
N LEU A 4 -48.06 -3.95 36.87
CA LEU A 4 -46.85 -3.22 37.25
C LEU A 4 -45.67 -4.09 37.71
N PHE A 5 -45.70 -5.41 37.51
CA PHE A 5 -44.57 -6.28 37.92
C PHE A 5 -43.90 -7.04 36.77
N LEU A 6 -44.20 -6.73 35.52
CA LEU A 6 -43.64 -7.45 34.36
C LEU A 6 -42.80 -6.58 33.42
N ALA A 7 -42.11 -5.56 33.95
CA ALA A 7 -41.31 -4.64 33.13
C ALA A 7 -39.91 -4.35 33.69
N ILE A 8 -39.38 -5.21 34.58
CA ILE A 8 -38.04 -5.01 35.19
C ILE A 8 -37.03 -6.11 34.80
N SER A 9 -37.44 -7.19 34.12
CA SER A 9 -36.53 -8.30 33.79
C SER A 9 -35.88 -8.26 32.41
N LEU A 10 -36.22 -7.31 31.52
CA LEU A 10 -35.73 -7.34 30.12
C LEU A 10 -34.59 -6.34 29.81
N GLY A 11 -34.14 -5.56 30.78
CA GLY A 11 -33.11 -4.53 30.59
C GLY A 11 -31.66 -4.97 30.78
N LEU A 12 -31.41 -6.22 31.19
CA LEU A 12 -30.09 -6.67 31.67
C LEU A 12 -29.31 -7.58 30.69
N ALA A 13 -29.67 -7.62 29.40
CA ALA A 13 -29.06 -8.55 28.44
C ALA A 13 -28.15 -7.89 27.38
N LEU A 14 -27.86 -6.59 27.47
CA LEU A 14 -27.06 -5.87 26.46
C LEU A 14 -25.60 -5.61 26.89
N SER A 15 -25.12 -6.22 27.98
CA SER A 15 -23.86 -5.81 28.63
C SER A 15 -22.82 -6.93 28.84
N THR A 16 -22.65 -7.86 27.92
CA THR A 16 -21.47 -8.78 27.88
C THR A 16 -21.37 -9.29 26.44
N SER A 17 -20.32 -9.13 25.64
CA SER A 17 -18.89 -9.00 25.91
C SER A 17 -18.26 -8.32 24.69
N SER A 18 -17.51 -7.23 24.89
CA SER A 18 -16.47 -6.88 23.95
C SER A 18 -15.53 -8.08 23.87
N VAL A 19 -15.47 -8.74 22.71
CA VAL A 19 -14.36 -9.63 22.39
C VAL A 19 -13.13 -8.72 22.34
N GLY A 20 -12.48 -8.57 23.49
CA GLY A 20 -11.11 -8.10 23.52
C GLY A 20 -10.32 -9.15 22.78
N TYR A 21 -9.81 -8.80 21.59
CA TYR A 21 -8.71 -9.54 21.01
C TYR A 21 -7.65 -9.59 22.12
N ALA A 22 -7.46 -10.76 22.71
CA ALA A 22 -6.32 -11.00 23.56
C ALA A 22 -5.12 -10.73 22.65
N ASP A 23 -4.46 -9.60 22.90
CA ASP A 23 -3.17 -9.31 22.29
C ASP A 23 -2.23 -10.38 22.83
N GLU A 24 -2.13 -11.50 22.10
CA GLU A 24 -1.15 -12.54 22.37
C GLU A 24 0.19 -11.83 22.31
N LYS A 25 0.75 -11.53 23.49
CA LYS A 25 2.02 -10.84 23.62
C LYS A 25 3.08 -11.69 22.94
N LYS A 26 3.34 -11.39 21.66
CA LYS A 26 4.40 -12.03 20.88
C LYS A 26 5.71 -11.83 21.63
N SER A 27 6.59 -12.81 21.56
CA SER A 27 7.92 -12.64 22.13
C SER A 27 8.64 -11.49 21.41
N PRO A 28 9.53 -10.75 22.08
CA PRO A 28 10.29 -9.67 21.46
C PRO A 28 11.01 -10.09 20.16
N GLU A 29 11.49 -11.33 20.10
CA GLU A 29 12.18 -11.89 18.94
C GLU A 29 11.26 -11.94 17.71
N VAL A 30 10.01 -12.40 17.89
CA VAL A 30 9.02 -12.48 16.82
C VAL A 30 8.65 -11.08 16.33
N MET A 31 8.51 -10.11 17.23
CA MET A 31 8.22 -8.72 16.85
C MET A 31 9.35 -8.10 16.01
N ILE A 32 10.60 -8.40 16.34
CA ILE A 32 11.77 -7.94 15.58
C ILE A 32 11.79 -8.56 14.18
N GLU A 33 11.54 -9.87 14.07
CA GLU A 33 11.48 -10.56 12.78
C GLU A 33 10.40 -9.98 11.86
N GLU A 34 9.18 -9.80 12.40
CA GLU A 34 8.07 -9.21 11.66
C GLU A 34 8.38 -7.76 11.22
N GLY A 35 8.97 -6.96 12.11
CA GLY A 35 9.40 -5.60 11.78
C GLY A 35 10.44 -5.56 10.65
N ALA A 36 11.46 -6.42 10.72
CA ALA A 36 12.47 -6.53 9.67
C ALA A 36 11.85 -6.94 8.32
N LYS A 37 10.93 -7.90 8.34
CA LYS A 37 10.20 -8.34 7.14
C LYS A 37 9.43 -7.19 6.49
N MET A 38 8.69 -6.41 7.28
CA MET A 38 7.95 -5.25 6.76
C MET A 38 8.89 -4.22 6.10
N ILE A 39 10.07 -3.99 6.68
CA ILE A 39 11.07 -3.06 6.12
C ILE A 39 11.57 -3.57 4.76
N PHE A 40 11.90 -4.85 4.63
CA PHE A 40 12.36 -5.42 3.35
C PHE A 40 11.26 -5.42 2.29
N GLU A 41 10.01 -5.70 2.66
CA GLU A 41 8.87 -5.62 1.75
C GLU A 41 8.65 -4.19 1.24
N ALA A 42 8.75 -3.19 2.13
CA ALA A 42 8.67 -1.79 1.75
C ALA A 42 9.81 -1.39 0.80
N LEU A 43 11.05 -1.83 1.07
CA LEU A 43 12.19 -1.58 0.21
C LEU A 43 12.01 -2.18 -1.19
N ASP A 44 11.49 -3.40 -1.29
CA ASP A 44 11.20 -4.06 -2.57
C ASP A 44 10.17 -3.24 -3.41
N LEU A 45 9.14 -2.70 -2.76
CA LEU A 45 8.18 -1.81 -3.43
C LEU A 45 8.85 -0.54 -3.98
N VAL A 46 9.76 0.07 -3.22
CA VAL A 46 10.52 1.25 -3.69
C VAL A 46 11.37 0.89 -4.90
N LEU A 47 12.11 -0.22 -4.85
CA LEU A 47 12.97 -0.67 -5.94
C LEU A 47 12.18 -0.94 -7.24
N LYS A 48 10.96 -1.46 -7.13
CA LYS A 48 10.06 -1.69 -8.28
C LYS A 48 9.61 -0.42 -9.00
N VAL A 49 9.62 0.73 -8.33
CA VAL A 49 9.20 2.01 -8.92
C VAL A 49 10.34 2.69 -9.69
N ILE A 50 11.60 2.37 -9.36
CA ILE A 50 12.77 2.95 -10.01
C ILE A 50 12.80 2.57 -11.49
N PRO A 51 12.80 3.54 -12.43
CA PRO A 51 12.90 3.25 -13.85
C PRO A 51 14.23 2.59 -14.19
N GLN A 52 14.18 1.53 -14.98
CA GLN A 52 15.37 0.85 -15.49
C GLN A 52 15.73 1.41 -16.86
N TYR A 53 17.03 1.59 -17.11
CA TYR A 53 17.56 2.15 -18.35
C TYR A 53 18.53 1.17 -19.02
N GLU A 54 18.64 1.28 -20.34
CA GLU A 54 19.61 0.56 -21.16
C GLU A 54 20.97 1.27 -21.14
N ALA A 55 21.98 0.63 -21.75
CA ALA A 55 23.29 1.25 -21.94
C ALA A 55 23.16 2.51 -22.82
N PRO A 56 23.97 3.56 -22.57
CA PRO A 56 23.93 4.78 -23.39
C PRO A 56 24.38 4.52 -24.84
N GLU A 57 23.67 5.12 -25.79
CA GLU A 57 24.01 5.16 -27.21
C GLU A 57 24.50 6.57 -27.57
N ILE A 58 25.71 6.68 -28.11
CA ILE A 58 26.28 7.96 -28.56
C ILE A 58 25.96 8.13 -30.04
N LEU A 59 25.32 9.25 -30.39
CA LEU A 59 24.94 9.59 -31.76
C LEU A 59 26.08 10.28 -32.51
N GLU A 60 25.97 10.33 -33.85
CA GLU A 60 26.98 10.95 -34.73
C GLU A 60 27.19 12.45 -34.46
N ASN A 61 26.18 13.14 -33.96
CA ASN A 61 26.27 14.55 -33.56
C ASN A 61 26.88 14.75 -32.15
N GLY A 62 27.19 13.67 -31.44
CA GLY A 62 27.73 13.70 -30.07
C GLY A 62 26.71 13.67 -28.94
N ASP A 63 25.40 13.62 -29.25
CA ASP A 63 24.36 13.46 -28.23
C ASP A 63 24.31 12.03 -27.68
N ILE A 64 23.68 11.86 -26.51
CA ILE A 64 23.53 10.56 -25.86
C ILE A 64 22.05 10.24 -25.66
N ILE A 65 21.63 9.06 -26.11
CA ILE A 65 20.32 8.49 -25.82
C ILE A 65 20.44 7.43 -24.73
N ILE A 66 19.62 7.54 -23.69
CA ILE A 66 19.46 6.51 -22.65
C ILE A 66 17.99 6.06 -22.63
N ARG A 67 17.71 4.87 -23.14
CA ARG A 67 16.35 4.35 -23.29
C ARG A 67 15.87 3.69 -22.01
N ARG A 68 14.59 3.84 -21.67
CA ARG A 68 13.97 3.08 -20.58
C ARG A 68 13.75 1.64 -21.03
N LYS A 69 14.23 0.67 -20.25
CA LYS A 69 14.10 -0.77 -20.54
C LYS A 69 12.64 -1.23 -20.51
N ASN A 70 11.85 -0.68 -19.58
CA ASN A 70 10.41 -0.95 -19.50
C ASN A 70 9.64 0.38 -19.42
N PRO A 71 9.32 1.01 -20.57
CA PRO A 71 8.57 2.26 -20.58
C PRO A 71 7.12 1.99 -20.15
N LYS A 72 6.69 2.58 -19.03
CA LYS A 72 5.26 2.62 -18.68
C LYS A 72 4.50 3.35 -19.78
N GLU A 73 3.26 2.94 -20.02
CA GLU A 73 2.38 3.58 -21.00
C GLU A 73 1.91 4.97 -20.54
N ASP A 74 2.83 5.92 -20.39
CA ASP A 74 2.51 7.35 -20.34
C ASP A 74 2.22 7.88 -21.77
N LYS A 75 1.75 6.99 -22.65
CA LYS A 75 1.44 7.29 -24.05
C LYS A 75 0.06 7.93 -24.12
N LYS A 76 -0.06 9.23 -23.82
CA LYS A 76 -1.16 10.08 -24.33
C LYS A 76 -1.08 11.60 -24.08
N GLU A 77 0.08 12.25 -23.98
CA GLU A 77 0.08 13.73 -23.86
C GLU A 77 0.95 14.54 -24.83
N LYS A 78 1.64 13.92 -25.80
CA LYS A 78 2.52 14.67 -26.72
C LYS A 78 2.34 14.41 -28.22
N LYS A 79 1.11 14.10 -28.68
CA LYS A 79 0.82 14.06 -30.13
C LYS A 79 -0.17 15.12 -30.66
N GLU A 80 -0.69 16.03 -29.82
CA GLU A 80 -1.64 17.06 -30.30
C GLU A 80 -1.08 18.49 -30.46
N LYS A 81 0.11 18.82 -29.94
CA LYS A 81 0.66 20.19 -30.02
C LYS A 81 1.67 20.42 -31.14
N GLY A 82 1.54 19.71 -32.26
CA GLY A 82 2.45 19.83 -33.41
C GLY A 82 1.79 20.05 -34.77
N LYS A 83 0.46 20.21 -34.83
CA LYS A 83 -0.28 20.48 -36.07
C LYS A 83 -1.14 21.74 -35.96
N ALA A 84 -0.48 22.83 -35.63
CA ALA A 84 -0.81 24.20 -35.98
C ALA A 84 0.58 24.84 -35.96
N ILE A 85 1.12 25.40 -37.05
CA ILE A 85 0.59 26.44 -37.94
C ILE A 85 1.17 26.18 -39.34
#